data_AF-A0A3A4ND87-F1
#
_entry.id   AF-A0A3A4ND87-F1
#
_cell.length_a   1.000
_cell.length_b   1.000
_cell.length_c   1.000
_cell.angle_alpha   90.00
_cell.angle_beta   90.00
_cell.angle_gamma   90.00
#
_symmetry.space_group_name_H-M   'P 1'
#
loop_
_entity.id
_entity.type
_entity.pdbx_description
1 polymer ?
#
loop_
_entity_poly.entity_id
_entity_poly.type
_entity_poly.pdbx_seq_one_letter_code
_entity_poly.pdbx_strand_id
1 'polypeptide(L)'
;MHKRSFSRYAVLFMMLAAGGISCDRGARAPDADSAKSEARAVLSSIPTAEESAGWTPSGEPAVFRGEELFNHINGGADIYYEYGFGALAVQQYNKGEKAVSLEIYRMNGVPAAFGIYSYSRHPSLSRIEVGTDATVHSSGLFFWQDSFFVHARQLGSARVSSEEFLDLARAVSGKISATAVAPPLMDLLPEENRVPRSEVFVKGRLGINNQVYIAEEDLFGLQGNEAAAIARYQQPGLSLIIAQYLSRESCDRAYSRFLNHFNGSDDEVDNRFTASVMPGKYIAVGKREWHLVVIPDAESSDSAMIMLAKVSDRLP
;
A
#
# COMPACT_ATOMS: atom_id res chain seq x y z
N MET A 1 -9.04 24.26 76.96
CA MET A 1 -8.89 23.19 77.97
C MET A 1 -8.40 21.93 77.26
N HIS A 2 -7.33 21.32 77.80
CA HIS A 2 -6.84 19.93 77.64
C HIS A 2 -6.49 19.42 76.22
N LYS A 3 -5.22 19.31 75.82
CA LYS A 3 -4.12 18.35 76.17
C LYS A 3 -4.30 16.91 75.63
N ARG A 4 -3.32 16.54 74.77
CA ARG A 4 -2.61 15.23 74.63
C ARG A 4 -3.47 14.05 74.12
N SER A 5 -3.00 13.06 73.36
CA SER A 5 -1.68 12.40 73.31
C SER A 5 -1.54 11.59 72.00
N PHE A 6 -0.28 11.41 71.58
CA PHE A 6 0.22 10.40 70.64
C PHE A 6 -0.08 8.95 71.09
N SER A 7 -0.29 8.02 70.14
CA SER A 7 0.29 6.66 70.18
C SER A 7 0.21 5.91 68.83
N ARG A 8 1.37 5.81 68.18
CA ARG A 8 2.00 4.66 67.47
C ARG A 8 1.16 3.40 67.16
N TYR A 9 1.05 3.06 65.86
CA TYR A 9 1.17 1.72 65.22
C TYR A 9 1.51 1.96 63.73
N ALA A 10 2.73 1.66 63.26
CA ALA A 10 3.17 0.41 62.62
C ALA A 10 2.59 0.14 61.21
N VAL A 11 3.46 0.41 60.22
CA VAL A 11 3.58 -0.03 58.82
C VAL A 11 2.65 -1.17 58.33
N LEU A 12 1.98 -0.93 57.21
CA LEU A 12 1.88 -1.89 56.10
C LEU A 12 1.69 -1.14 54.77
N PHE A 13 2.77 -1.03 53.99
CA PHE A 13 2.72 -0.59 52.58
C PHE A 13 2.23 -1.77 51.75
N MET A 14 0.98 -1.72 51.29
CA MET A 14 0.46 -2.67 50.31
C MET A 14 0.90 -2.20 48.93
N MET A 15 1.87 -2.91 48.33
CA MET A 15 2.18 -2.80 46.90
C MET A 15 0.95 -3.26 46.11
N LEU A 16 0.19 -2.32 45.56
CA LEU A 16 -0.69 -2.59 44.44
C LEU A 16 0.20 -2.62 43.18
N ALA A 17 0.43 -3.83 42.68
CA ALA A 17 0.98 -4.05 41.35
C ALA A 17 0.02 -3.44 40.33
N ALA A 18 0.33 -2.25 39.86
CA ALA A 18 -0.22 -1.73 38.61
C ALA A 18 0.38 -2.58 37.48
N GLY A 19 -0.33 -3.65 37.11
CA GLY A 19 -0.10 -4.35 35.85
C GLY A 19 -0.34 -3.36 34.72
N GLY A 20 0.74 -2.74 34.26
CA GLY A 20 0.74 -1.99 33.02
C GLY A 20 0.40 -2.95 31.90
N ILE A 21 -0.82 -2.88 31.39
CA ILE A 21 -1.17 -3.41 30.09
C ILE A 21 -0.41 -2.53 29.09
N SER A 22 0.81 -2.94 28.77
CA SER A 22 1.54 -2.41 27.62
C SER A 22 0.76 -2.84 26.39
N CYS A 23 0.02 -1.91 25.79
CA CYS A 23 -0.45 -2.05 24.42
C CYS A 23 0.79 -2.08 23.53
N ASP A 24 1.27 -3.28 23.26
CA ASP A 24 2.35 -3.56 22.32
C ASP A 24 1.84 -3.19 20.92
N ARG A 25 2.16 -1.97 20.47
CA ARG A 25 1.98 -1.54 19.08
C ARG A 25 2.99 -2.28 18.23
N GLY A 26 2.64 -3.51 17.83
CA GLY A 26 3.55 -4.42 17.15
C GLY A 26 3.61 -4.21 15.64
N ALA A 27 4.28 -3.14 15.18
CA ALA A 27 5.16 -3.27 14.02
C ALA A 27 6.57 -3.38 14.60
N ARG A 28 7.02 -4.61 14.85
CA ARG A 28 8.36 -4.86 15.38
C ARG A 28 9.37 -4.37 14.34
N ALA A 29 10.25 -3.45 14.73
CA ALA A 29 11.34 -3.01 13.86
C ALA A 29 12.06 -4.26 13.30
N PRO A 30 12.41 -4.27 12.00
CA PRO A 30 13.09 -5.41 11.41
C PRO A 30 14.36 -5.73 12.21
N ASP A 31 14.61 -7.03 12.43
CA ASP A 31 15.84 -7.47 13.09
C ASP A 31 17.06 -6.99 12.28
N ALA A 32 18.17 -6.68 12.96
CA ALA A 32 19.35 -6.08 12.34
C ALA A 32 19.91 -6.93 11.18
N ASP A 33 19.71 -8.25 11.23
CA ASP A 33 20.11 -9.18 10.19
C ASP A 33 19.19 -9.13 8.95
N SER A 34 17.88 -8.91 9.11
CA SER A 34 16.99 -8.75 7.96
C SER A 34 17.26 -7.44 7.23
N ALA A 35 17.48 -6.34 7.98
CA ALA A 35 17.83 -5.05 7.41
C ALA A 35 19.15 -5.08 6.61
N LYS A 36 20.16 -5.84 7.08
CA LYS A 36 21.41 -6.06 6.33
C LYS A 36 21.18 -6.88 5.07
N SER A 37 20.36 -7.92 5.15
CA SER A 37 20.01 -8.78 4.00
C SER A 37 19.28 -7.99 2.91
N GLU A 38 18.33 -7.15 3.29
CA GLU A 38 17.56 -6.31 2.36
C GLU A 38 18.45 -5.33 1.62
N ALA A 39 19.33 -4.65 2.34
CA ALA A 39 20.28 -3.71 1.77
C ALA A 39 21.28 -4.36 0.82
N ARG A 40 21.79 -5.56 1.17
CA ARG A 40 22.68 -6.31 0.28
C ARG A 40 21.96 -6.66 -1.02
N ALA A 41 20.68 -7.00 -0.96
CA ALA A 41 19.90 -7.36 -2.13
C ALA A 41 19.65 -6.16 -3.06
N VAL A 42 19.29 -4.99 -2.54
CA VAL A 42 19.14 -3.79 -3.39
C VAL A 42 20.48 -3.37 -4.02
N LEU A 43 21.59 -3.45 -3.28
CA LEU A 43 22.93 -3.17 -3.81
C LEU A 43 23.34 -4.17 -4.90
N SER A 44 23.06 -5.47 -4.72
CA SER A 44 23.39 -6.49 -5.73
C SER A 44 22.57 -6.35 -7.01
N SER A 45 21.46 -5.60 -6.98
CA SER A 45 20.60 -5.35 -8.13
C SER A 45 20.99 -4.10 -8.93
N ILE A 46 22.00 -3.34 -8.50
CA ILE A 46 22.51 -2.16 -9.21
C ILE A 46 23.37 -2.62 -10.41
N PRO A 47 23.03 -2.22 -11.64
CA PRO A 47 23.84 -2.55 -12.82
C PRO A 47 25.22 -1.88 -12.82
N THR A 48 26.26 -2.60 -13.24
CA THR A 48 27.58 -1.99 -13.48
C THR A 48 27.60 -1.21 -14.79
N ALA A 49 28.66 -0.43 -15.04
CA ALA A 49 28.81 0.32 -16.29
C ALA A 49 28.75 -0.59 -17.53
N GLU A 50 29.35 -1.78 -17.43
CA GLU A 50 29.37 -2.79 -18.50
C GLU A 50 27.98 -3.37 -18.80
N GLU A 51 27.11 -3.42 -17.81
CA GLU A 51 25.76 -3.98 -17.92
C GLU A 51 24.71 -2.94 -18.34
N SER A 52 25.05 -1.65 -18.29
CA SER A 52 24.07 -0.54 -18.37
C SER A 52 23.96 0.08 -19.77
N ALA A 53 24.24 -0.66 -20.85
CA ALA A 53 24.05 -0.22 -22.24
C ALA A 53 24.57 1.21 -22.56
N GLY A 54 25.78 1.51 -22.09
CA GLY A 54 26.45 2.80 -22.31
C GLY A 54 26.06 3.91 -21.34
N TRP A 55 25.29 3.60 -20.30
CA TRP A 55 25.15 4.44 -19.11
C TRP A 55 26.29 4.17 -18.13
N THR A 56 26.84 5.22 -17.54
CA THR A 56 27.93 5.11 -16.56
C THR A 56 27.42 5.52 -15.17
N PRO A 57 27.57 4.67 -14.14
CA PRO A 57 27.29 5.05 -12.76
C PRO A 57 28.06 6.31 -12.35
N SER A 58 27.40 7.22 -11.66
CA SER A 58 27.95 8.48 -11.18
C SER A 58 27.94 8.51 -9.65
N GLY A 59 29.13 8.45 -9.06
CA GLY A 59 29.30 8.37 -7.60
C GLY A 59 28.91 7.00 -7.03
N GLU A 60 29.04 6.89 -5.71
CA GLU A 60 28.67 5.69 -4.96
C GLU A 60 27.15 5.59 -4.77
N PRO A 61 26.57 4.38 -4.73
CA PRO A 61 25.16 4.19 -4.47
C PRO A 61 24.82 4.59 -3.03
N ALA A 62 23.74 5.34 -2.87
CA ALA A 62 23.16 5.62 -1.55
C ALA A 62 22.23 4.48 -1.14
N VAL A 63 22.22 4.11 0.14
CA VAL A 63 21.33 3.07 0.68
C VAL A 63 20.60 3.61 1.89
N PHE A 64 19.28 3.38 1.93
CA PHE A 64 18.40 3.81 3.00
C PHE A 64 17.62 2.63 3.55
N ARG A 65 17.49 2.54 4.89
CA ARG A 65 16.79 1.47 5.60
C ARG A 65 16.00 2.03 6.77
N GLY A 66 14.92 1.34 7.15
CA GLY A 66 14.08 1.80 8.26
C GLY A 66 13.69 3.26 8.07
N GLU A 67 13.84 4.08 9.12
CA GLU A 67 13.47 5.49 9.11
C GLU A 67 14.34 6.38 8.18
N GLU A 68 15.47 5.89 7.68
CA GLU A 68 16.37 6.66 6.83
C GLU A 68 15.73 7.05 5.49
N LEU A 69 14.65 6.38 5.07
CA LEU A 69 13.92 6.74 3.85
C LEU A 69 13.38 8.18 3.90
N PHE A 70 13.08 8.71 5.09
CA PHE A 70 12.69 10.12 5.25
C PHE A 70 13.77 11.10 4.81
N ASN A 71 15.04 10.71 4.83
CA ASN A 71 16.16 11.53 4.36
C ASN A 71 16.20 11.62 2.82
N HIS A 72 15.56 10.69 2.10
CA HIS A 72 15.45 10.69 0.65
C HIS A 72 14.10 11.25 0.17
N ILE A 73 13.00 10.82 0.79
CA ILE A 73 11.61 11.17 0.38
C ILE A 73 10.86 11.80 1.56
N ASN A 74 11.13 13.08 1.79
CA ASN A 74 10.44 13.82 2.84
C ASN A 74 8.97 14.08 2.47
N GLY A 75 8.04 13.64 3.34
CA GLY A 75 6.58 13.75 3.15
C GLY A 75 5.96 12.68 2.24
N GLY A 76 6.77 11.81 1.64
CA GLY A 76 6.30 10.71 0.79
C GLY A 76 6.70 9.32 1.27
N ALA A 77 7.51 9.19 2.32
CA ALA A 77 7.95 7.89 2.83
C ALA A 77 6.83 7.08 3.51
N ASP A 78 5.81 7.75 4.08
CA ASP A 78 4.71 7.10 4.82
C ASP A 78 3.98 6.03 4.00
N ILE A 79 3.77 6.29 2.70
CA ILE A 79 3.13 5.30 1.82
C ILE A 79 4.01 4.06 1.64
N TYR A 80 5.33 4.21 1.56
CA TYR A 80 6.23 3.06 1.43
C TYR A 80 6.24 2.24 2.72
N TYR A 81 6.20 2.88 3.89
CA TYR A 81 6.11 2.17 5.17
C TYR A 81 4.78 1.42 5.32
N GLU A 82 3.65 2.02 4.95
CA GLU A 82 2.35 1.34 5.00
C GLU A 82 2.34 0.06 4.16
N TYR A 83 3.03 0.07 3.02
CA TYR A 83 3.10 -1.09 2.14
C TYR A 83 4.12 -2.14 2.58
N GLY A 84 5.05 -1.78 3.48
CA GLY A 84 6.11 -2.65 3.96
C GLY A 84 7.44 -2.38 3.28
N PHE A 85 8.00 -1.19 3.50
CA PHE A 85 9.36 -0.83 3.08
C PHE A 85 10.41 -1.67 3.82
N GLY A 86 11.40 -2.16 3.08
CA GLY A 86 12.59 -2.82 3.64
C GLY A 86 13.85 -1.96 3.47
N ALA A 87 14.29 -1.83 2.22
CA ALA A 87 15.47 -1.02 1.86
C ALA A 87 15.32 -0.35 0.49
N LEU A 88 16.05 0.74 0.29
CA LEU A 88 16.19 1.45 -0.98
C LEU A 88 17.68 1.59 -1.32
N ALA A 89 18.05 1.29 -2.56
CA ALA A 89 19.29 1.77 -3.15
C ALA A 89 19.01 2.82 -4.23
N VAL A 90 19.82 3.88 -4.25
CA VAL A 90 19.75 4.95 -5.26
C VAL A 90 21.10 5.07 -5.95
N GLN A 91 21.11 4.93 -7.27
CA GLN A 91 22.30 5.12 -8.10
C GLN A 91 21.98 6.09 -9.23
N GLN A 92 22.82 7.10 -9.41
CA GLN A 92 22.74 7.97 -10.58
C GLN A 92 23.55 7.40 -11.74
N TYR A 93 23.05 7.56 -12.96
CA TYR A 93 23.71 7.17 -14.20
C TYR A 93 23.77 8.34 -15.17
N ASN A 94 24.89 8.47 -15.90
CA ASN A 94 25.09 9.49 -16.93
C ASN A 94 25.33 8.85 -18.30
N LYS A 95 24.83 9.50 -19.36
CA LYS A 95 25.09 9.16 -20.77
C LYS A 95 25.13 10.44 -21.59
N GLY A 96 26.33 10.98 -21.78
CA GLY A 96 26.52 12.32 -22.33
C GLY A 96 25.93 13.39 -21.40
N GLU A 97 25.04 14.23 -21.92
CA GLU A 97 24.33 15.26 -21.14
C GLU A 97 23.11 14.72 -20.37
N LYS A 98 22.73 13.46 -20.59
CA LYS A 98 21.58 12.83 -19.94
C LYS A 98 21.97 12.24 -18.59
N ALA A 99 21.09 12.39 -17.62
CA ALA A 99 21.25 11.80 -16.29
C ALA A 99 19.96 11.09 -15.87
N VAL A 100 20.08 9.96 -15.18
CA VAL A 100 18.95 9.17 -14.64
C VAL A 100 19.24 8.81 -13.19
N SER A 101 18.24 8.98 -12.32
CA SER A 101 18.23 8.38 -10.99
C SER A 101 17.53 7.04 -11.07
N LEU A 102 18.23 5.99 -10.67
CA LEU A 102 17.70 4.64 -10.54
C LEU A 102 17.46 4.35 -9.07
N GLU A 103 16.20 4.16 -8.71
CA GLU A 103 15.77 3.84 -7.35
C GLU A 103 15.27 2.39 -7.31
N ILE A 104 15.93 1.54 -6.52
CA ILE A 104 15.63 0.12 -6.38
C ILE A 104 15.16 -0.13 -4.96
N TYR A 105 13.85 -0.32 -4.80
CA TYR A 105 13.21 -0.65 -3.54
C TYR A 105 13.11 -2.16 -3.40
N ARG A 106 13.51 -2.68 -2.24
CA ARG A 106 13.10 -4.01 -1.78
C ARG A 106 12.01 -3.83 -0.74
N MET A 107 10.85 -4.39 -1.04
CA MET A 107 9.67 -4.38 -0.20
C MET A 107 9.56 -5.70 0.58
N ASN A 108 8.75 -5.71 1.63
CA ASN A 108 8.52 -6.85 2.50
C ASN A 108 7.60 -7.87 1.82
N GLY A 109 8.17 -8.57 0.83
CA GLY A 109 7.51 -9.60 0.04
C GLY A 109 6.86 -9.10 -1.24
N VAL A 110 6.43 -10.07 -2.05
CA VAL A 110 5.77 -9.86 -3.35
C VAL A 110 4.54 -8.95 -3.26
N PRO A 111 3.60 -9.12 -2.30
CA PRO A 111 2.41 -8.26 -2.23
C PRO A 111 2.74 -6.78 -1.97
N ALA A 112 3.80 -6.50 -1.20
CA ALA A 112 4.23 -5.14 -0.89
C ALA A 112 4.80 -4.42 -2.14
N ALA A 113 5.63 -5.12 -2.91
CA ALA A 113 6.17 -4.61 -4.18
C ALA A 113 5.08 -4.39 -5.23
N PHE A 114 4.19 -5.36 -5.41
CA PHE A 114 3.02 -5.21 -6.28
C PHE A 114 2.14 -4.04 -5.84
N GLY A 115 1.94 -3.88 -4.52
CA GLY A 115 1.14 -2.81 -3.97
C GLY A 115 1.64 -1.42 -4.40
N ILE A 116 2.91 -1.08 -4.11
CA ILE A 116 3.48 0.22 -4.49
C ILE A 116 3.48 0.43 -6.01
N TYR A 117 3.72 -0.63 -6.78
CA TYR A 117 3.62 -0.58 -8.23
C TYR A 117 2.20 -0.23 -8.71
N SER A 118 1.20 -0.95 -8.21
CA SER A 118 -0.19 -0.75 -8.57
C SER A 118 -0.69 0.62 -8.13
N TYR A 119 -0.23 1.11 -6.98
CA TYR A 119 -0.51 2.44 -6.44
C TYR A 119 0.08 3.57 -7.29
N SER A 120 1.29 3.37 -7.82
CA SER A 120 1.99 4.36 -8.65
C SER A 120 1.48 4.41 -10.09
N ARG A 121 0.74 3.38 -10.51
CA ARG A 121 0.15 3.24 -11.84
C ARG A 121 -1.08 4.13 -12.00
N HIS A 122 -1.29 4.63 -13.21
CA HIS A 122 -2.50 5.33 -13.59
C HIS A 122 -2.99 4.83 -14.97
N PRO A 123 -4.31 4.73 -15.23
CA PRO A 123 -4.85 4.25 -16.50
C PRO A 123 -4.39 5.03 -17.75
N SER A 124 -4.00 6.29 -17.59
CA SER A 124 -3.47 7.11 -18.69
C SER A 124 -2.00 6.83 -19.04
N LEU A 125 -1.30 6.04 -18.23
CA LEU A 125 0.11 5.70 -18.46
C LEU A 125 0.24 4.42 -19.28
N SER A 126 1.27 4.39 -20.11
CA SER A 126 1.49 3.30 -21.06
C SER A 126 2.21 2.11 -20.41
N ARG A 127 1.78 0.90 -20.75
CA ARG A 127 2.46 -0.35 -20.35
C ARG A 127 3.71 -0.56 -21.22
N ILE A 128 4.75 -1.14 -20.65
CA ILE A 128 5.96 -1.58 -21.36
C ILE A 128 6.41 -2.95 -20.83
N GLU A 129 7.23 -3.67 -21.59
CA GLU A 129 7.63 -5.05 -21.28
C GLU A 129 8.99 -5.11 -20.58
N VAL A 130 8.98 -5.11 -19.24
CA VAL A 130 10.14 -5.39 -18.38
C VAL A 130 9.65 -5.82 -16.98
N GLY A 131 10.41 -6.68 -16.32
CA GLY A 131 10.00 -7.25 -15.02
C GLY A 131 8.71 -8.08 -15.13
N THR A 132 7.89 -8.03 -14.07
CA THR A 132 6.57 -8.68 -14.07
C THR A 132 5.51 -7.80 -14.73
N ASP A 133 5.47 -6.50 -14.40
CA ASP A 133 4.71 -5.49 -15.15
C ASP A 133 5.42 -4.14 -15.01
N ALA A 134 5.29 -3.28 -16.02
CA ALA A 134 5.97 -1.99 -16.07
C ALA A 134 5.11 -0.90 -16.70
N THR A 135 5.41 0.34 -16.32
CA THR A 135 4.71 1.53 -16.79
C THR A 135 5.73 2.60 -17.14
N VAL A 136 5.57 3.20 -18.30
CA VAL A 136 6.39 4.33 -18.76
C VAL A 136 5.56 5.62 -18.74
N HIS A 137 6.22 6.72 -18.37
CA HIS A 137 5.68 8.07 -18.39
C HIS A 137 6.69 9.03 -19.03
N SER A 138 6.35 10.32 -19.11
CA SER A 138 7.12 11.32 -19.88
C SER A 138 8.55 11.56 -19.40
N SER A 139 8.89 11.15 -18.19
CA SER A 139 10.17 11.44 -17.52
C SER A 139 10.77 10.23 -16.80
N GLY A 140 10.28 9.03 -17.09
CA GLY A 140 10.71 7.83 -16.38
C GLY A 140 9.90 6.60 -16.72
N LEU A 141 10.27 5.51 -16.07
CA LEU A 141 9.46 4.31 -15.97
C LEU A 141 9.57 3.73 -14.58
N PHE A 142 8.57 2.95 -14.19
CA PHE A 142 8.67 2.09 -13.03
C PHE A 142 8.15 0.70 -13.35
N PHE A 143 8.75 -0.30 -12.71
CA PHE A 143 8.34 -1.69 -12.83
C PHE A 143 8.42 -2.39 -11.48
N TRP A 144 7.80 -3.56 -11.41
CA TRP A 144 7.97 -4.45 -10.28
C TRP A 144 8.34 -5.85 -10.75
N GLN A 145 9.05 -6.54 -9.89
CA GLN A 145 9.49 -7.90 -10.13
C GLN A 145 9.88 -8.54 -8.78
N ASP A 146 9.31 -9.70 -8.47
CA ASP A 146 9.47 -10.33 -7.15
C ASP A 146 9.15 -9.32 -6.01
N SER A 147 9.97 -9.26 -4.95
CA SER A 147 9.84 -8.28 -3.87
C SER A 147 10.42 -6.90 -4.20
N PHE A 148 10.68 -6.58 -5.47
CA PHE A 148 11.29 -5.31 -5.87
C PHE A 148 10.31 -4.40 -6.61
N PHE A 149 10.39 -3.11 -6.27
CA PHE A 149 9.82 -2.02 -7.05
C PHE A 149 10.98 -1.13 -7.51
N VAL A 150 11.02 -0.80 -8.79
CA VAL A 150 12.13 -0.05 -9.39
C VAL A 150 11.59 1.15 -10.14
N HIS A 151 12.18 2.31 -9.91
CA HIS A 151 11.80 3.57 -10.54
C HIS A 151 13.03 4.23 -11.16
N ALA A 152 13.03 4.37 -12.48
CA ALA A 152 14.04 5.12 -13.21
C ALA A 152 13.45 6.48 -13.60
N ARG A 153 14.13 7.57 -13.22
CA ARG A 153 13.68 8.95 -13.47
C ARG A 153 14.76 9.77 -14.12
N GLN A 154 14.39 10.56 -15.12
CA GLN A 154 15.28 11.57 -15.69
C GLN A 154 15.67 12.59 -14.63
N LEU A 155 16.95 12.95 -14.64
CA LEU A 155 17.52 14.10 -13.94
C LEU A 155 17.89 15.17 -14.97
N GLY A 156 17.65 16.44 -14.63
CA GLY A 156 17.92 17.56 -15.51
C GLY A 156 16.98 17.66 -16.72
N SER A 157 17.38 18.48 -17.70
CA SER A 157 16.55 18.85 -18.86
C SER A 157 16.81 18.01 -20.11
N ALA A 158 17.94 17.31 -20.20
CA ALA A 158 18.29 16.49 -21.35
C ALA A 158 17.35 15.27 -21.45
N ARG A 159 16.60 15.19 -22.55
CA ARG A 159 15.54 14.18 -22.72
C ARG A 159 16.10 12.76 -22.80
N VAL A 160 15.60 11.89 -21.94
CA VAL A 160 15.80 10.43 -21.98
C VAL A 160 14.64 9.79 -22.72
N SER A 161 14.94 8.94 -23.70
CA SER A 161 13.93 8.21 -24.45
C SER A 161 13.41 6.99 -23.66
N SER A 162 12.22 6.49 -24.02
CA SER A 162 11.66 5.30 -23.41
C SER A 162 12.56 4.06 -23.56
N GLU A 163 13.26 3.92 -24.69
CA GLU A 163 14.20 2.81 -24.91
C GLU A 163 15.42 2.93 -23.98
N GLU A 164 15.94 4.14 -23.77
CA GLU A 164 17.08 4.33 -22.86
C GLU A 164 16.73 4.07 -21.39
N PHE A 165 15.48 4.35 -20.98
CA PHE A 165 14.98 3.90 -19.68
C PHE A 165 14.84 2.38 -19.64
N LEU A 166 14.36 1.79 -20.72
CA LEU A 166 14.16 0.35 -20.83
C LEU A 166 15.49 -0.42 -20.77
N ASP A 167 16.57 0.14 -21.32
CA ASP A 167 17.93 -0.41 -21.21
C ASP A 167 18.35 -0.59 -19.75
N LEU A 168 18.23 0.48 -18.94
CA LEU A 168 18.53 0.42 -17.51
C LEU A 168 17.58 -0.54 -16.76
N ALA A 169 16.30 -0.51 -17.09
CA ALA A 169 15.30 -1.37 -16.47
C ALA A 169 15.58 -2.85 -16.74
N ARG A 170 15.95 -3.22 -17.97
CA ARG A 170 16.33 -4.58 -18.36
C ARG A 170 17.60 -5.03 -17.64
N ALA A 171 18.57 -4.14 -17.48
CA ALA A 171 19.80 -4.44 -16.73
C ALA A 171 19.50 -4.77 -15.25
N VAL A 172 18.59 -4.03 -14.61
CA VAL A 172 18.12 -4.35 -13.25
C VAL A 172 17.31 -5.65 -13.22
N SER A 173 16.35 -5.78 -14.14
CA SER A 173 15.46 -6.94 -14.23
C SER A 173 16.24 -8.25 -14.42
N GLY A 174 17.33 -8.23 -15.20
CA GLY A 174 18.22 -9.38 -15.38
C GLY A 174 18.97 -9.82 -14.11
N LYS A 175 19.06 -8.95 -13.09
CA LYS A 175 19.63 -9.28 -11.78
C LYS A 175 18.60 -9.80 -10.78
N ILE A 176 17.31 -9.63 -11.06
CA ILE A 176 16.21 -10.11 -10.21
C ILE A 176 15.73 -11.43 -10.81
N SER A 177 16.02 -12.55 -10.14
CA SER A 177 15.94 -13.88 -10.77
C SER A 177 14.53 -14.45 -10.94
N ALA A 178 13.51 -13.87 -10.32
CA ALA A 178 12.15 -14.40 -10.31
C ALA A 178 11.15 -13.37 -10.85
N THR A 179 10.14 -13.84 -11.57
CA THR A 179 8.89 -13.09 -11.78
C THR A 179 7.91 -13.46 -10.66
N ALA A 180 6.90 -12.62 -10.47
CA ALA A 180 5.86 -12.84 -9.48
C ALA A 180 4.46 -12.78 -10.10
N VAL A 181 3.45 -13.14 -9.32
CA VAL A 181 2.04 -12.99 -9.69
C VAL A 181 1.42 -11.97 -8.73
N ALA A 182 0.46 -11.19 -9.22
CA ALA A 182 -0.30 -10.28 -8.37
C ALA A 182 -1.01 -11.06 -7.23
N PRO A 183 -1.25 -10.44 -6.06
CA PRO A 183 -1.99 -11.08 -4.98
C PRO A 183 -3.37 -11.59 -5.44
N PRO A 184 -3.80 -12.81 -5.04
CA PRO A 184 -5.09 -13.39 -5.46
C PRO A 184 -6.31 -12.53 -5.13
N LEU A 185 -6.19 -11.62 -4.16
CA LEU A 185 -7.24 -10.63 -3.85
C LEU A 185 -7.62 -9.78 -5.07
N MET A 186 -6.70 -9.54 -6.00
CA MET A 186 -6.96 -8.79 -7.23
C MET A 186 -7.91 -9.52 -8.17
N ASP A 187 -7.96 -10.85 -8.11
CA ASP A 187 -8.85 -11.67 -8.95
C ASP A 187 -10.31 -11.59 -8.51
N LEU A 188 -10.58 -11.05 -7.31
CA LEU A 188 -11.94 -10.83 -6.81
C LEU A 188 -12.61 -9.60 -7.44
N LEU A 189 -11.84 -8.72 -8.10
CA LEU A 189 -12.39 -7.56 -8.79
C LEU A 189 -13.09 -7.99 -10.09
N PRO A 190 -14.38 -7.67 -10.29
CA PRO A 190 -15.07 -7.99 -11.54
C PRO A 190 -14.39 -7.36 -12.77
N GLU A 191 -14.29 -8.10 -13.87
CA GLU A 191 -13.69 -7.59 -15.12
C GLU A 191 -14.65 -6.71 -15.92
N GLU A 192 -15.95 -7.01 -15.88
CA GLU A 192 -16.97 -6.29 -16.64
C GLU A 192 -17.00 -4.81 -16.26
N ASN A 193 -16.87 -3.93 -17.26
CA ASN A 193 -16.85 -2.46 -17.14
C ASN A 193 -15.72 -1.89 -16.27
N ARG A 194 -14.74 -2.71 -15.86
CA ARG A 194 -13.56 -2.25 -15.12
C ARG A 194 -12.72 -1.36 -16.03
N VAL A 195 -12.34 -0.19 -15.54
CA VAL A 195 -11.38 0.69 -16.22
C VAL A 195 -10.02 -0.02 -16.21
N PRO A 196 -9.44 -0.38 -17.36
CA PRO A 196 -8.19 -1.13 -17.39
C PRO A 196 -7.07 -0.40 -16.67
N ARG A 197 -6.27 -1.14 -15.89
CA ARG A 197 -5.13 -0.62 -15.13
C ARG A 197 -5.51 0.40 -14.04
N SER A 198 -6.79 0.45 -13.65
CA SER A 198 -7.24 1.20 -12.48
C SER A 198 -7.13 0.39 -11.18
N GLU A 199 -6.72 -0.87 -11.26
CA GLU A 199 -6.66 -1.75 -10.11
C GLU A 199 -5.46 -1.42 -9.23
N VAL A 200 -5.71 -1.30 -7.93
CA VAL A 200 -4.71 -0.97 -6.91
C VAL A 200 -4.86 -1.94 -5.73
N PHE A 201 -3.74 -2.53 -5.31
CA PHE A 201 -3.66 -3.31 -4.07
C PHE A 201 -3.17 -2.39 -2.96
N VAL A 202 -3.92 -2.28 -1.87
CA VAL A 202 -3.65 -1.34 -0.77
C VAL A 202 -3.46 -2.08 0.54
N LYS A 203 -2.56 -1.56 1.38
CA LYS A 203 -2.17 -2.17 2.66
C LYS A 203 -2.63 -1.40 3.90
N GLY A 204 -3.22 -0.21 3.72
CA GLY A 204 -3.76 0.58 4.82
C GLY A 204 -4.52 1.83 4.35
N ARG A 205 -4.82 2.69 5.32
CA ARG A 205 -5.65 3.88 5.15
C ARG A 205 -5.07 4.88 4.16
N LEU A 206 -3.76 5.11 4.16
CA LEU A 206 -3.13 6.08 3.26
C LEU A 206 -3.30 5.64 1.80
N GLY A 207 -3.05 4.37 1.52
CA GLY A 207 -3.26 3.77 0.21
C GLY A 207 -4.70 3.86 -0.25
N ILE A 208 -5.66 3.62 0.64
CA ILE A 208 -7.09 3.76 0.32
C ILE A 208 -7.44 5.22 0.01
N ASN A 209 -7.16 6.14 0.93
CA ASN A 209 -7.58 7.54 0.81
C ASN A 209 -6.92 8.29 -0.35
N ASN A 210 -5.73 7.86 -0.78
CA ASN A 210 -5.06 8.41 -1.96
C ASN A 210 -5.69 7.94 -3.29
N GLN A 211 -6.47 6.86 -3.28
CA GLN A 211 -7.20 6.37 -4.45
C GLN A 211 -8.65 6.84 -4.44
N VAL A 212 -9.32 6.68 -3.31
CA VAL A 212 -10.70 7.12 -3.08
C VAL A 212 -10.82 7.58 -1.63
N TYR A 213 -11.10 8.86 -1.44
CA TYR A 213 -11.29 9.42 -0.11
C TYR A 213 -12.61 8.92 0.48
N ILE A 214 -12.54 8.27 1.66
CA ILE A 214 -13.73 7.77 2.36
C ILE A 214 -14.00 8.62 3.61
N ALA A 215 -13.01 8.68 4.49
CA ALA A 215 -13.06 9.40 5.76
C ALA A 215 -11.64 9.65 6.27
N GLU A 216 -11.49 10.60 7.20
CA GLU A 216 -10.23 10.83 7.90
C GLU A 216 -9.86 9.64 8.80
N GLU A 217 -10.87 9.04 9.43
CA GLU A 217 -10.79 7.87 10.30
C GLU A 217 -10.38 6.60 9.55
N ASP A 218 -9.67 5.68 10.22
CA ASP A 218 -9.35 4.37 9.66
C ASP A 218 -10.54 3.40 9.78
N LEU A 219 -11.51 3.53 8.87
CA LEU A 219 -12.70 2.69 8.88
C LEU A 219 -12.39 1.22 8.56
N PHE A 220 -11.42 0.96 7.66
CA PHE A 220 -11.01 -0.39 7.30
C PHE A 220 -10.18 -1.03 8.42
N GLY A 221 -9.23 -0.30 9.00
CA GLY A 221 -8.37 -0.78 10.08
C GLY A 221 -7.62 -2.07 9.74
N LEU A 222 -7.11 -2.16 8.51
CA LEU A 222 -6.30 -3.28 8.03
C LEU A 222 -5.03 -3.41 8.88
N GLN A 223 -4.70 -4.63 9.30
CA GLN A 223 -3.49 -4.91 10.09
C GLN A 223 -2.68 -6.07 9.51
N GLY A 224 -1.35 -6.00 9.68
CA GLY A 224 -0.43 -7.06 9.29
C GLY A 224 -0.56 -7.48 7.81
N ASN A 225 -1.05 -8.69 7.57
CA ASN A 225 -1.21 -9.24 6.21
C ASN A 225 -2.59 -8.99 5.59
N GLU A 226 -3.50 -8.31 6.29
CA GLU A 226 -4.76 -7.81 5.71
C GLU A 226 -4.45 -6.78 4.62
N ALA A 227 -5.37 -6.67 3.66
CA ALA A 227 -5.21 -5.83 2.47
C ALA A 227 -6.58 -5.53 1.83
N ALA A 228 -6.61 -4.58 0.90
CA ALA A 228 -7.75 -4.39 0.03
C ALA A 228 -7.35 -4.29 -1.45
N ALA A 229 -8.28 -4.61 -2.33
CA ALA A 229 -8.19 -4.34 -3.75
C ALA A 229 -9.19 -3.24 -4.13
N ILE A 230 -8.75 -2.27 -4.91
CA ILE A 230 -9.53 -1.14 -5.40
C ILE A 230 -9.57 -1.19 -6.92
N ALA A 231 -10.70 -0.86 -7.56
CA ALA A 231 -10.77 -0.59 -9.00
C ALA A 231 -11.86 0.43 -9.33
N ARG A 232 -11.72 1.09 -10.49
CA ARG A 232 -12.72 2.01 -11.06
C ARG A 232 -13.52 1.33 -12.16
N TYR A 233 -14.79 1.70 -12.27
CA TYR A 233 -15.74 1.20 -13.27
C TYR A 233 -16.37 2.38 -14.01
N GLN A 234 -16.68 2.20 -15.30
CA GLN A 234 -17.17 3.27 -16.17
C GLN A 234 -18.68 3.17 -16.49
N GLN A 235 -19.32 2.04 -16.21
CA GLN A 235 -20.74 1.80 -16.46
C GLN A 235 -21.35 0.92 -15.36
N PRO A 236 -21.91 1.51 -14.29
CA PRO A 236 -21.92 2.95 -13.98
C PRO A 236 -20.54 3.46 -13.52
N GLY A 237 -20.37 4.79 -13.48
CA GLY A 237 -19.19 5.43 -12.91
C GLY A 237 -19.13 5.21 -11.40
N LEU A 238 -18.27 4.30 -10.92
CA LEU A 238 -18.09 4.01 -9.50
C LEU A 238 -16.68 3.49 -9.20
N SER A 239 -16.34 3.49 -7.91
CA SER A 239 -15.20 2.72 -7.40
C SER A 239 -15.70 1.53 -6.60
N LEU A 240 -14.91 0.46 -6.55
CA LEU A 240 -15.13 -0.72 -5.75
C LEU A 240 -13.90 -0.94 -4.87
N ILE A 241 -14.12 -1.26 -3.60
CA ILE A 241 -13.10 -1.70 -2.67
C ILE A 241 -13.51 -3.07 -2.12
N ILE A 242 -12.64 -4.06 -2.20
CA ILE A 242 -12.78 -5.37 -1.55
C ILE A 242 -11.65 -5.52 -0.55
N ALA A 243 -11.94 -5.45 0.74
CA ALA A 243 -10.98 -5.70 1.80
C ALA A 243 -11.06 -7.16 2.27
N GLN A 244 -9.90 -7.79 2.47
CA GLN A 244 -9.76 -9.13 3.01
C GLN A 244 -9.09 -9.08 4.38
N TYR A 245 -9.76 -9.68 5.36
CA TYR A 245 -9.32 -9.76 6.74
C TYR A 245 -8.79 -11.16 7.08
N LEU A 246 -7.99 -11.26 8.14
CA LEU A 246 -7.50 -12.55 8.65
C LEU A 246 -8.53 -13.27 9.52
N SER A 247 -9.59 -12.57 9.95
CA SER A 247 -10.66 -13.13 10.76
C SER A 247 -11.99 -12.45 10.46
N ARG A 248 -13.09 -13.19 10.68
CA ARG A 248 -14.45 -12.63 10.64
C ARG A 248 -14.61 -11.48 11.63
N GLU A 249 -14.02 -11.60 12.81
CA GLU A 249 -14.09 -10.57 13.85
C GLU A 249 -13.45 -9.24 13.39
N SER A 250 -12.31 -9.28 12.70
CA SER A 250 -11.72 -8.08 12.09
C SER A 250 -12.65 -7.46 11.05
N CYS A 251 -13.25 -8.28 10.19
CA CYS A 251 -14.21 -7.83 9.17
C CYS A 251 -15.46 -7.21 9.81
N ASP A 252 -16.00 -7.83 10.86
CA ASP A 252 -17.17 -7.35 11.60
C ASP A 252 -16.89 -5.99 12.26
N ARG A 253 -15.71 -5.82 12.86
CA ARG A 253 -15.30 -4.53 13.43
C ARG A 253 -15.22 -3.43 12.36
N ALA A 254 -14.66 -3.75 11.18
CA ALA A 254 -14.62 -2.80 10.08
C ALA A 254 -16.03 -2.43 9.60
N TYR A 255 -16.90 -3.43 9.39
CA TYR A 255 -18.30 -3.22 9.02
C TYR A 255 -19.03 -2.32 10.03
N SER A 256 -18.89 -2.57 11.34
CA SER A 256 -19.49 -1.74 12.38
C SER A 256 -18.97 -0.31 12.37
N ARG A 257 -17.68 -0.07 12.06
CA ARG A 257 -17.16 1.30 11.91
C ARG A 257 -17.85 2.03 10.76
N PHE A 258 -18.01 1.37 9.61
CA PHE A 258 -18.73 1.93 8.47
C PHE A 258 -20.20 2.22 8.80
N LEU A 259 -20.90 1.27 9.41
CA LEU A 259 -22.30 1.40 9.80
C LEU A 259 -22.50 2.62 10.73
N ASN A 260 -21.66 2.74 11.76
CA ASN A 260 -21.71 3.83 12.71
C ASN A 260 -21.32 5.18 12.09
N HIS A 261 -20.27 5.22 11.25
CA HIS A 261 -19.80 6.46 10.63
C HIS A 261 -20.84 7.07 9.69
N PHE A 262 -21.50 6.23 8.87
CA PHE A 262 -22.49 6.70 7.89
C PHE A 262 -23.94 6.69 8.39
N ASN A 263 -24.16 6.36 9.66
CA ASN A 263 -25.50 6.14 10.23
C ASN A 263 -26.37 5.24 9.34
N GLY A 264 -25.78 4.18 8.80
CA GLY A 264 -26.50 3.24 7.94
C GLY A 264 -27.59 2.51 8.73
N SER A 265 -28.69 2.18 8.05
CA SER A 265 -29.67 1.23 8.59
C SER A 265 -29.29 -0.16 8.09
N ASP A 266 -28.73 -0.98 8.98
CA ASP A 266 -28.26 -2.32 8.64
C ASP A 266 -29.43 -3.22 8.25
N ASP A 267 -29.30 -3.92 7.13
CA ASP A 267 -30.10 -5.10 6.86
C ASP A 267 -29.40 -6.30 7.49
N GLU A 268 -29.76 -6.61 8.75
CA GLU A 268 -29.16 -7.71 9.53
C GLU A 268 -29.24 -9.07 8.82
N VAL A 269 -30.15 -9.23 7.86
CA VAL A 269 -30.31 -10.48 7.10
C VAL A 269 -29.21 -10.60 6.05
N ASP A 270 -28.97 -9.53 5.29
CA ASP A 270 -28.04 -9.54 4.16
C ASP A 270 -26.63 -9.00 4.50
N ASN A 271 -26.45 -8.45 5.72
CA ASN A 271 -25.23 -7.78 6.18
C ASN A 271 -24.77 -6.70 5.20
N ARG A 272 -25.72 -5.87 4.76
CA ARG A 272 -25.51 -4.79 3.79
C ARG A 272 -26.27 -3.55 4.23
N PHE A 273 -25.73 -2.38 3.89
CA PHE A 273 -26.46 -1.13 3.97
C PHE A 273 -26.06 -0.18 2.85
N THR A 274 -26.92 0.82 2.63
CA THR A 274 -26.67 1.98 1.78
C THR A 274 -26.92 3.25 2.59
N ALA A 275 -26.16 4.31 2.33
CA ALA A 275 -26.33 5.61 2.97
C ALA A 275 -26.08 6.74 1.97
N SER A 276 -26.84 7.83 2.09
CA SER A 276 -26.59 9.08 1.36
C SER A 276 -25.46 9.84 2.05
N VAL A 277 -24.32 10.02 1.38
CA VAL A 277 -23.15 10.72 1.93
C VAL A 277 -23.26 12.23 1.69
N MET A 278 -23.79 12.62 0.53
CA MET A 278 -24.11 14.01 0.16
C MET A 278 -25.16 13.98 -0.97
N PRO A 279 -25.81 15.11 -1.32
CA PRO A 279 -26.87 15.11 -2.32
C PRO A 279 -26.43 14.46 -3.64
N GLY A 280 -27.08 13.36 -4.02
CA GLY A 280 -26.77 12.60 -5.24
C GLY A 280 -25.56 11.67 -5.16
N LYS A 281 -24.99 11.44 -3.96
CA LYS A 281 -23.90 10.50 -3.73
C LYS A 281 -24.21 9.52 -2.61
N TYR A 282 -23.96 8.26 -2.90
CA TYR A 282 -24.28 7.15 -2.01
C TYR A 282 -23.04 6.31 -1.75
N ILE A 283 -23.00 5.70 -0.57
CA ILE A 283 -22.09 4.62 -0.25
C ILE A 283 -22.91 3.36 -0.01
N ALA A 284 -22.48 2.23 -0.57
CA ALA A 284 -23.00 0.92 -0.23
C ALA A 284 -21.89 0.07 0.41
N VAL A 285 -22.21 -0.59 1.51
CA VAL A 285 -21.26 -1.42 2.26
C VAL A 285 -21.92 -2.76 2.51
N GLY A 286 -21.16 -3.83 2.34
CA GLY A 286 -21.59 -5.17 2.67
C GLY A 286 -20.42 -6.01 3.16
N LYS A 287 -20.72 -7.06 3.92
CA LYS A 287 -19.72 -8.04 4.31
C LYS A 287 -20.17 -9.45 3.97
N ARG A 288 -19.21 -10.32 3.75
CA ARG A 288 -19.41 -11.77 3.67
C ARG A 288 -18.16 -12.44 4.19
N GLU A 289 -18.34 -13.39 5.11
CA GLU A 289 -17.22 -14.14 5.68
C GLU A 289 -16.15 -13.22 6.28
N TRP A 290 -14.95 -13.20 5.73
CA TRP A 290 -13.83 -12.33 6.13
C TRP A 290 -13.55 -11.22 5.10
N HIS A 291 -14.53 -10.89 4.26
CA HIS A 291 -14.43 -9.86 3.24
C HIS A 291 -15.43 -8.73 3.46
N LEU A 292 -14.96 -7.50 3.32
CA LEU A 292 -15.78 -6.28 3.29
C LEU A 292 -15.77 -5.72 1.88
N VAL A 293 -16.95 -5.38 1.36
CA VAL A 293 -17.13 -4.74 0.06
C VAL A 293 -17.68 -3.34 0.28
N VAL A 294 -17.04 -2.34 -0.32
CA VAL A 294 -17.43 -0.94 -0.22
C VAL A 294 -17.53 -0.34 -1.62
N ILE A 295 -18.66 0.28 -1.92
CA ILE A 295 -18.92 1.05 -3.14
C ILE A 295 -19.05 2.52 -2.75
N PRO A 296 -17.95 3.29 -2.72
CA PRO A 296 -18.00 4.72 -2.39
C PRO A 296 -18.46 5.58 -3.57
N ASP A 297 -19.00 6.76 -3.23
CA ASP A 297 -19.32 7.86 -4.15
C ASP A 297 -20.17 7.51 -5.37
N ALA A 298 -21.02 6.48 -5.26
CA ALA A 298 -21.93 6.07 -6.31
C ALA A 298 -22.98 7.15 -6.59
N GLU A 299 -23.30 7.37 -7.86
CA GLU A 299 -24.30 8.37 -8.30
C GLU A 299 -25.76 7.94 -8.03
N SER A 300 -25.97 6.67 -7.71
CA SER A 300 -27.28 6.11 -7.38
C SER A 300 -27.14 5.02 -6.31
N SER A 301 -28.08 5.00 -5.37
CA SER A 301 -28.18 3.91 -4.40
C SER A 301 -28.40 2.56 -5.09
N ASP A 302 -29.19 2.53 -6.16
CA ASP A 302 -29.50 1.29 -6.89
C ASP A 302 -28.26 0.73 -7.57
N SER A 303 -27.47 1.59 -8.24
CA SER A 303 -26.24 1.14 -8.89
C SER A 303 -25.21 0.64 -7.87
N ALA A 304 -25.12 1.30 -6.72
CA ALA A 304 -24.25 0.89 -5.63
C ALA A 304 -24.64 -0.50 -5.09
N MET A 305 -25.93 -0.72 -4.82
CA MET A 305 -26.46 -1.99 -4.31
C MET A 305 -26.35 -3.13 -5.34
N ILE A 306 -26.59 -2.87 -6.62
CA ILE A 306 -26.41 -3.87 -7.69
C ILE A 306 -24.95 -4.33 -7.74
N MET A 307 -24.00 -3.39 -7.73
CA MET A 307 -22.58 -3.72 -7.72
C MET A 307 -22.19 -4.49 -6.45
N LEU A 308 -22.67 -4.02 -5.29
CA LEU A 308 -22.41 -4.65 -4.00
C LEU A 308 -22.88 -6.11 -3.97
N ALA A 309 -24.12 -6.38 -4.40
CA ALA A 309 -24.68 -7.72 -4.45
C ALA A 309 -23.92 -8.62 -5.43
N LYS A 310 -23.67 -8.13 -6.65
CA LYS A 310 -22.92 -8.86 -7.69
C LYS A 310 -21.56 -9.35 -7.19
N VAL A 311 -20.86 -8.53 -6.41
CA VAL A 311 -19.54 -8.88 -5.84
C VAL A 311 -19.72 -9.78 -4.63
N SER A 312 -20.50 -9.36 -3.63
CA SER A 312 -20.63 -10.05 -2.35
C SER A 312 -21.18 -11.47 -2.50
N ASP A 313 -22.08 -11.70 -3.46
CA ASP A 313 -22.67 -13.03 -3.72
C ASP A 313 -21.67 -14.02 -4.33
N ARG A 314 -20.52 -13.55 -4.81
CA ARG A 314 -19.47 -14.37 -5.44
C ARG A 314 -18.21 -14.51 -4.58
N LEU A 315 -18.14 -13.81 -3.45
CA LEU A 315 -17.02 -13.94 -2.52
C LEU A 315 -17.00 -15.35 -1.90
N PRO A 316 -15.80 -15.92 -1.69
CA PRO A 316 -15.63 -17.25 -1.13
C PRO A 316 -16.07 -17.35 0.34
#